data_AF-A0AAW5WP10-F1
#
_entry.id   AF-A0AAW5WP10-F1
#
_cell.length_a   1.000
_cell.length_b   1.000
_cell.length_c   1.000
_cell.angle_alpha   90.00
_cell.angle_beta   90.00
_cell.angle_gamma   90.00
#
_symmetry.space_group_name_H-M   'P 1'
#
loop_
_entity.id
_entity.type
_entity.pdbx_description
1 polymer ?
#
loop_
_entity_poly.entity_id
_entity_poly.type
_entity_poly.pdbx_seq_one_letter_code
_entity_poly.pdbx_strand_id
1 'polypeptide(L)'
;MHDKQQLSTLLSSFLQVIKKKFGITSKLLANELEISKNTLTNWRKGYFNPNTGSIEKLYSYVCHFKIKYSDDISKDYYFSNLMEDLDNLLSIEFDRLLDESNPYKISNQKELLEERKSSFQKSFNNLIDFLSHVAKLFDSEYDENESIDFKLRGYQKREMFDKLLDLKLITKNQNGRITIQKNLAKILNVSEAQISRWKNGNDYPSPERLIQIGKLLDLNSDISIALREYKFHDFESMFLDSPSLSSNLEKFQQDYFNRIKKFIEISGYENNLESKIIEDNYLIFNGNEDLNEVQTIIFRDCIMLLAKAFEVTENEDDFLNWLYKEVQKEKINILMHGMLGQKLDTIEYCYKFAEQIDDGYKFLNNYIHSGENLELVKDYVLDNHSLFVLSKEFIDSFFNKDDFEVWFKSTEVLFESKKFFRQQCQNICNALNKRNEDNSQNYLEAFYNQFWTLILYKNKSVDLELNPIHKAYSEIGEKGILQNLEEDYSLLKNTLEKIYNDKNIKFGKGSKQYSLKSYLMDGGQVFEEILFNDSQLIFDAKEETSKDEFEIVEEKFRLNKRVSDFQNNHFKN
;
A
#
# COMPACT_ATOMS: atom_id res chain seq x y z
N MET A 1 3.10 3.63 -34.59
CA MET A 1 2.70 3.21 -35.96
C MET A 1 1.96 4.34 -36.70
N HIS A 2 1.22 5.21 -35.97
CA HIS A 2 0.53 6.38 -36.52
C HIS A 2 1.47 7.43 -37.19
N ASP A 3 2.63 7.72 -36.60
CA ASP A 3 3.51 8.83 -37.07
C ASP A 3 4.20 8.54 -38.41
N LYS A 4 4.48 7.27 -38.71
CA LYS A 4 5.15 6.85 -39.96
C LYS A 4 4.32 7.16 -41.21
N GLN A 5 3.01 6.96 -41.09
CA GLN A 5 2.07 7.17 -42.19
C GLN A 5 1.82 8.68 -42.40
N GLN A 6 1.91 9.47 -41.34
CA GLN A 6 1.80 10.92 -41.37
C GLN A 6 3.00 11.58 -42.07
N LEU A 7 4.24 11.21 -41.71
CA LEU A 7 5.45 11.73 -42.36
C LEU A 7 5.47 11.41 -43.86
N SER A 8 5.14 10.16 -44.21
CA SER A 8 5.07 9.72 -45.61
C SER A 8 4.08 10.55 -46.43
N THR A 9 2.94 10.93 -45.83
CA THR A 9 1.86 11.68 -46.51
C THR A 9 2.21 13.15 -46.68
N LEU A 10 2.70 13.80 -45.62
CA LEU A 10 3.12 15.20 -45.65
C LEU A 10 4.32 15.39 -46.58
N LEU A 11 5.33 14.53 -46.49
CA LEU A 11 6.50 14.57 -47.37
C LEU A 11 6.10 14.35 -48.83
N SER A 12 5.18 13.42 -49.12
CA SER A 12 4.68 13.21 -50.48
C SER A 12 4.02 14.47 -51.05
N SER A 13 3.17 15.11 -50.25
CA SER A 13 2.44 16.32 -50.64
C SER A 13 3.39 17.49 -50.84
N PHE A 14 4.35 17.67 -49.93
CA PHE A 14 5.38 18.70 -50.02
C PHE A 14 6.21 18.56 -51.30
N LEU A 15 6.71 17.35 -51.60
CA LEU A 15 7.49 17.08 -52.80
C LEU A 15 6.73 17.36 -54.10
N GLN A 16 5.41 17.12 -54.12
CA GLN A 16 4.58 17.43 -55.28
C GLN A 16 4.42 18.94 -55.47
N VAL A 17 4.14 19.67 -54.39
CA VAL A 17 3.96 21.13 -54.44
C VAL A 17 5.25 21.82 -54.84
N ILE A 18 6.39 21.47 -54.22
CA ILE A 18 7.66 22.14 -54.53
C ILE A 18 8.14 21.89 -55.96
N LYS A 19 7.86 20.70 -56.50
CA LYS A 19 8.14 20.38 -57.90
C LYS A 19 7.30 21.24 -58.84
N LYS A 20 6.00 21.36 -58.56
CA LYS A 20 5.06 22.09 -59.42
C LYS A 20 5.30 23.60 -59.40
N LYS A 21 5.57 24.16 -58.23
CA LYS A 21 5.68 25.62 -58.02
C LYS A 21 7.10 26.17 -58.19
N PHE A 22 8.11 25.41 -57.80
CA PHE A 22 9.50 25.89 -57.75
C PHE A 22 10.46 25.06 -58.63
N GLY A 23 9.95 24.06 -59.36
CA GLY A 23 10.77 23.20 -60.23
C GLY A 23 11.70 22.25 -59.47
N ILE A 24 11.60 22.16 -58.15
CA ILE A 24 12.49 21.34 -57.32
C ILE A 24 12.06 19.89 -57.40
N THR A 25 12.84 19.07 -58.11
CA THR A 25 12.55 17.64 -58.25
C THR A 25 13.09 16.85 -57.05
N SER A 26 12.50 15.70 -56.74
CA SER A 26 13.02 14.80 -55.70
C SER A 26 14.47 14.36 -55.93
N LYS A 27 14.97 14.38 -57.19
CA LYS A 27 16.38 14.12 -57.49
C LYS A 27 17.27 15.29 -57.04
N LEU A 28 16.84 16.52 -57.28
CA LEU A 28 17.55 17.72 -56.85
C LEU A 28 17.56 17.82 -55.32
N LEU A 29 16.41 17.60 -54.68
CA LEU A 29 16.33 17.60 -53.22
C LEU A 29 17.19 16.50 -52.59
N ALA A 30 17.17 15.27 -53.12
CA ALA A 30 18.00 14.20 -52.58
C ALA A 30 19.50 14.54 -52.68
N ASN A 31 19.93 15.19 -53.76
CA ASN A 31 21.31 15.65 -53.91
C ASN A 31 21.64 16.77 -52.90
N GLU A 32 20.72 17.70 -52.66
CA GLU A 32 20.90 18.82 -51.71
C GLU A 32 20.95 18.35 -50.26
N LEU A 33 20.18 17.29 -49.94
CA LEU A 33 20.23 16.61 -48.65
C LEU A 33 21.41 15.62 -48.53
N GLU A 34 22.21 15.46 -49.60
CA GLU A 34 23.29 14.46 -49.69
C GLU A 34 22.84 13.02 -49.33
N ILE A 35 21.62 12.66 -49.71
CA ILE A 35 21.06 11.32 -49.53
C ILE A 35 20.83 10.64 -50.88
N SER A 36 20.75 9.31 -50.88
CA SER A 36 20.37 8.60 -52.09
C SER A 36 18.92 8.92 -52.49
N LYS A 37 18.65 9.01 -53.79
CA LYS A 37 17.27 9.14 -54.32
C LYS A 37 16.35 8.01 -53.83
N ASN A 38 16.90 6.82 -53.60
CA ASN A 38 16.16 5.67 -53.07
C ASN A 38 15.74 5.89 -51.62
N THR A 39 16.58 6.54 -50.80
CA THR A 39 16.28 6.91 -49.41
C THR A 39 15.04 7.82 -49.36
N LEU A 40 15.03 8.91 -50.12
CA LEU A 40 13.89 9.83 -50.20
C LEU A 40 12.63 9.14 -50.74
N THR A 41 12.79 8.21 -51.69
CA THR A 41 11.68 7.42 -52.25
C THR A 41 11.09 6.46 -51.21
N ASN A 42 11.91 5.86 -50.35
CA ASN A 42 11.48 4.95 -49.31
C ASN A 42 10.77 5.68 -48.16
N TRP A 43 11.24 6.88 -47.78
CA TRP A 43 10.54 7.74 -46.82
C TRP A 43 9.15 8.14 -47.32
N ARG A 44 9.06 8.53 -48.60
CA ARG A 44 7.80 8.87 -49.27
C ARG A 44 6.80 7.71 -49.33
N LYS A 45 7.27 6.46 -49.29
CA LYS A 45 6.43 5.26 -49.29
C LYS A 45 6.19 4.67 -47.89
N GLY A 46 6.76 5.28 -46.85
CA GLY A 46 6.66 4.79 -45.47
C GLY A 46 7.44 3.49 -45.20
N TYR A 47 8.35 3.09 -46.08
CA TYR A 47 9.08 1.81 -45.97
C TYR A 47 10.32 1.85 -45.07
N PHE A 48 10.83 3.05 -44.75
CA PHE A 48 12.09 3.19 -44.01
C PHE A 48 12.05 4.41 -43.09
N ASN A 49 12.65 4.30 -41.89
CA ASN A 49 12.74 5.39 -40.93
C ASN A 49 14.01 6.23 -41.17
N PRO A 50 13.93 7.57 -41.20
CA PRO A 50 15.11 8.43 -41.20
C PRO A 50 15.98 8.19 -39.96
N ASN A 51 17.30 8.28 -40.10
CA ASN A 51 18.21 8.37 -38.94
C ASN A 51 18.41 9.84 -38.54
N THR A 52 18.99 10.09 -37.36
CA THR A 52 19.18 11.45 -36.81
C THR A 52 19.86 12.41 -37.80
N GLY A 53 20.96 11.98 -38.44
CA GLY A 53 21.66 12.83 -39.40
C GLY A 53 20.89 13.10 -40.69
N SER A 54 19.98 12.20 -41.09
CA SER A 54 19.19 12.38 -42.32
C SER A 54 17.89 13.16 -42.07
N ILE A 55 17.29 13.03 -40.88
CA ILE A 55 16.13 13.84 -40.48
C ILE A 55 16.54 15.29 -40.22
N GLU A 56 17.71 15.52 -39.61
CA GLU A 56 18.28 16.85 -39.36
C GLU A 56 18.47 17.63 -40.67
N LYS A 57 19.04 16.97 -41.70
CA LYS A 57 19.21 17.57 -43.02
C LYS A 57 17.86 17.94 -43.66
N LEU A 58 16.87 17.05 -43.56
CA LEU A 58 15.53 17.31 -44.10
C LEU A 58 14.82 18.44 -43.35
N TYR A 59 14.90 18.45 -42.03
CA TYR A 59 14.33 19.50 -41.18
C TYR A 59 14.98 20.86 -41.47
N SER A 60 16.31 20.90 -41.49
CA SER A 60 17.08 22.11 -41.85
C SER A 60 16.70 22.63 -43.23
N TYR A 61 16.53 21.73 -44.20
CA TYR A 61 16.07 22.12 -45.53
C TYR A 61 14.66 22.73 -45.50
N VAL A 62 13.72 22.12 -44.79
CA VAL A 62 12.33 22.63 -44.66
C VAL A 62 12.32 24.01 -43.99
N CYS A 63 13.10 24.22 -42.93
CA CYS A 63 13.26 25.51 -42.27
C CYS A 63 13.82 26.58 -43.23
N HIS A 64 14.92 26.27 -43.93
CA HIS A 64 15.49 27.19 -44.92
C HIS A 64 14.55 27.47 -46.08
N PHE A 65 13.81 26.45 -46.54
CA PHE A 65 12.82 26.58 -47.60
C PHE A 65 11.69 27.53 -47.17
N LYS A 66 11.19 27.39 -45.94
CA LYS A 66 10.14 28.23 -45.34
C LYS A 66 10.56 29.69 -45.26
N ILE A 67 11.82 29.95 -44.88
CA ILE A 67 12.39 31.31 -44.82
C ILE A 67 12.57 31.89 -46.23
N LYS A 68 13.14 31.09 -47.15
CA LYS A 68 13.48 31.56 -48.51
C LYS A 68 12.26 31.90 -49.36
N TYR A 69 11.16 31.17 -49.17
CA TYR A 69 9.94 31.30 -49.99
C TYR A 69 8.73 31.75 -49.15
N SER A 70 8.96 32.50 -48.07
CA SER A 70 7.92 32.95 -47.12
C SER A 70 6.75 33.68 -47.78
N ASP A 71 7.03 34.55 -48.75
CA ASP A 71 6.02 35.31 -49.50
C ASP A 71 5.16 34.42 -50.41
N ASP A 72 5.73 33.37 -50.99
CA ASP A 72 5.00 32.41 -51.85
C ASP A 72 4.20 31.40 -51.03
N ILE A 73 4.68 31.07 -49.83
CA ILE A 73 4.01 30.18 -48.88
C ILE A 73 2.81 30.90 -48.25
N SER A 74 2.98 32.13 -47.77
CA SER A 74 1.91 32.88 -47.10
C SER A 74 0.71 33.21 -48.00
N LYS A 75 0.91 33.29 -49.32
CA LYS A 75 -0.15 33.54 -50.31
C LYS A 75 -0.97 32.29 -50.66
N ASP A 76 -0.47 31.09 -50.35
CA ASP A 76 -1.19 29.84 -50.58
C ASP A 76 -1.49 29.16 -49.24
N TYR A 77 -2.72 29.35 -48.78
CA TYR A 77 -3.22 28.81 -47.52
C TYR A 77 -2.97 27.29 -47.38
N TYR A 78 -3.17 26.51 -48.45
CA TYR A 78 -2.98 25.06 -48.41
C TYR A 78 -1.49 24.71 -48.28
N PHE A 79 -0.62 25.44 -48.98
CA PHE A 79 0.82 25.22 -48.88
C PHE A 79 1.40 25.69 -47.54
N SER A 80 0.86 26.78 -46.98
CA SER A 80 1.20 27.26 -45.64
C SER A 80 0.93 26.20 -44.56
N ASN A 81 -0.29 25.65 -44.54
CA ASN A 81 -0.65 24.61 -43.57
C ASN A 81 0.21 23.35 -43.73
N LEU A 82 0.45 22.90 -44.98
CA LEU A 82 1.31 21.76 -45.26
C LEU A 82 2.74 21.97 -44.76
N MET A 83 3.27 23.19 -44.90
CA MET A 83 4.60 23.54 -44.40
C MET A 83 4.66 23.54 -42.88
N GLU A 84 3.65 24.09 -42.19
CA GLU A 84 3.58 24.08 -40.72
C GLU A 84 3.45 22.65 -40.16
N ASP A 85 2.59 21.83 -40.76
CA ASP A 85 2.40 20.44 -40.33
C ASP A 85 3.68 19.61 -40.51
N LEU A 86 4.39 19.81 -41.64
CA LEU A 86 5.64 19.11 -41.90
C LEU A 86 6.78 19.60 -41.00
N ASP A 87 6.89 20.90 -40.77
CA ASP A 87 7.86 21.54 -39.87
C ASP A 87 7.70 21.02 -38.43
N ASN A 88 6.48 21.06 -37.90
CA ASN A 88 6.16 20.55 -36.56
C ASN A 88 6.47 19.06 -36.43
N LEU A 89 6.08 18.24 -37.40
CA LEU A 89 6.34 16.79 -37.36
C LEU A 89 7.84 16.47 -37.41
N LEU A 90 8.59 17.17 -38.27
CA LEU A 90 10.03 16.98 -38.40
C LEU A 90 10.79 17.44 -37.15
N SER A 91 10.37 18.53 -36.50
CA SER A 91 10.94 18.99 -35.23
C SER A 91 10.75 17.94 -34.14
N ILE A 92 9.52 17.44 -33.95
CA ILE A 92 9.20 16.41 -32.95
C ILE A 92 10.02 15.14 -33.20
N GLU A 93 10.11 14.69 -34.45
CA GLU A 93 10.86 13.49 -34.80
C GLU A 93 12.38 13.66 -34.63
N PHE A 94 12.91 14.86 -34.90
CA PHE A 94 14.30 15.19 -34.67
C PHE A 94 14.64 15.21 -33.17
N ASP A 95 13.82 15.86 -32.34
CA ASP A 95 13.98 15.88 -30.89
C ASP A 95 13.89 14.47 -30.29
N ARG A 96 12.94 13.64 -30.77
CA ARG A 96 12.82 12.22 -30.38
C ARG A 96 14.09 11.44 -30.71
N LEU A 97 14.62 11.59 -31.92
CA LEU A 97 15.82 10.88 -32.36
C LEU A 97 17.09 11.39 -31.67
N LEU A 98 17.17 12.68 -31.32
CA LEU A 98 18.23 13.22 -30.48
C LEU A 98 18.19 12.60 -29.09
N ASP A 99 17.01 12.53 -28.48
CA ASP A 99 16.82 11.95 -27.15
C ASP A 99 17.13 10.44 -27.12
N GLU A 100 16.72 9.69 -28.15
CA GLU A 100 17.05 8.26 -28.32
C GLU A 100 18.53 8.01 -28.57
N SER A 101 19.23 8.96 -29.20
CA SER A 101 20.67 8.89 -29.47
C SER A 101 21.55 9.38 -28.31
N ASN A 102 20.95 9.84 -27.21
CA ASN A 102 21.68 10.35 -26.05
C ASN A 102 22.56 9.25 -25.43
N PRO A 103 23.91 9.41 -25.44
CA PRO A 103 24.85 8.41 -24.95
C PRO A 103 24.63 8.05 -23.47
N TYR A 104 24.19 9.02 -22.66
CA TYR A 104 23.91 8.80 -21.23
C TYR A 104 22.66 7.94 -21.03
N LYS A 105 21.59 8.15 -21.81
CA LYS A 105 20.40 7.28 -21.75
C LYS A 105 20.69 5.86 -22.23
N ILE A 106 21.48 5.72 -23.30
CA ILE A 106 21.90 4.40 -23.81
C ILE A 106 22.81 3.68 -22.81
N SER A 107 23.75 4.39 -22.19
CA SER A 107 24.63 3.83 -21.14
C SER A 107 23.82 3.35 -19.94
N ASN A 108 22.92 4.20 -19.43
CA ASN A 108 22.06 3.84 -18.30
C ASN A 108 21.14 2.65 -18.65
N GLN A 109 20.59 2.57 -19.88
CA GLN A 109 19.79 1.42 -20.31
C GLN A 109 20.60 0.13 -20.40
N LYS A 110 21.86 0.19 -20.83
CA LYS A 110 22.76 -0.98 -20.84
C LYS A 110 23.12 -1.42 -19.43
N GLU A 111 23.46 -0.48 -18.55
CA GLU A 111 23.76 -0.74 -17.14
C GLU A 111 22.56 -1.38 -16.43
N LEU A 112 21.37 -0.79 -16.58
CA LEU A 112 20.11 -1.34 -16.06
C LEU A 112 19.81 -2.74 -16.62
N LEU A 113 20.13 -3.01 -17.89
CA LEU A 113 19.94 -4.34 -18.47
C LEU A 113 20.91 -5.37 -17.86
N GLU A 114 22.17 -5.00 -17.65
CA GLU A 114 23.15 -5.87 -16.99
C GLU A 114 22.81 -6.11 -15.51
N GLU A 115 22.33 -5.08 -14.80
CA GLU A 115 21.78 -5.23 -13.44
C GLU A 115 20.59 -6.19 -13.42
N ARG A 116 19.66 -6.07 -14.37
CA ARG A 116 18.50 -6.98 -14.47
C ARG A 116 18.89 -8.40 -14.80
N LYS A 117 19.88 -8.61 -15.69
CA LYS A 117 20.42 -9.95 -15.98
C LYS A 117 21.04 -10.57 -14.73
N SER A 118 21.83 -9.79 -13.99
CA SER A 118 22.47 -10.21 -12.74
C SER A 118 21.43 -10.57 -11.67
N SER A 119 20.47 -9.68 -11.43
CA SER A 119 19.35 -9.89 -10.51
C SER A 119 18.53 -11.12 -10.89
N PHE A 120 18.17 -11.26 -12.17
CA PHE A 120 17.47 -12.43 -12.68
C PHE A 120 18.24 -13.72 -12.40
N GLN A 121 19.54 -13.77 -12.74
CA GLN A 121 20.35 -14.97 -12.54
C GLN A 121 20.36 -15.37 -11.06
N LYS A 122 20.56 -14.42 -10.15
CA LYS A 122 20.57 -14.68 -8.70
C LYS A 122 19.20 -15.17 -8.22
N SER A 123 18.13 -14.44 -8.54
CA SER A 123 16.75 -14.81 -8.18
C SER A 123 16.36 -16.18 -8.74
N PHE A 124 16.73 -16.50 -9.97
CA PHE A 124 16.41 -17.77 -10.61
C PHE A 124 17.18 -18.95 -10.01
N ASN A 125 18.44 -18.73 -9.60
CA ASN A 125 19.18 -19.72 -8.80
C ASN A 125 18.51 -19.94 -7.44
N ASN A 126 18.19 -18.86 -6.72
CA ASN A 126 17.53 -18.93 -5.42
C ASN A 126 16.16 -19.63 -5.50
N LEU A 127 15.40 -19.44 -6.59
CA LEU A 127 14.17 -20.18 -6.84
C LEU A 127 14.43 -21.69 -7.00
N ILE A 128 15.43 -22.08 -7.80
CA ILE A 128 15.77 -23.50 -7.98
C ILE A 128 16.20 -24.12 -6.65
N ASP A 129 16.99 -23.40 -5.86
CA ASP A 129 17.47 -23.87 -4.56
C ASP A 129 16.31 -23.98 -3.57
N PHE A 130 15.41 -22.98 -3.52
CA PHE A 130 14.16 -23.03 -2.77
C PHE A 130 13.33 -24.27 -3.12
N LEU A 131 12.99 -24.46 -4.41
CA LEU A 131 12.21 -25.61 -4.86
C LEU A 131 12.91 -26.94 -4.56
N SER A 132 14.24 -26.99 -4.66
CA SER A 132 15.02 -28.19 -4.35
C SER A 132 15.04 -28.51 -2.86
N HIS A 133 15.01 -27.49 -2.00
CA HIS A 133 14.95 -27.64 -0.55
C HIS A 133 13.56 -28.09 -0.10
N VAL A 134 12.53 -27.38 -0.53
CA VAL A 134 11.12 -27.72 -0.26
C VAL A 134 10.80 -29.15 -0.71
N ALA A 135 11.24 -29.54 -1.91
CA ALA A 135 11.07 -30.90 -2.42
C ALA A 135 11.66 -32.01 -1.53
N LYS A 136 12.75 -31.73 -0.80
CA LYS A 136 13.37 -32.69 0.12
C LYS A 136 12.62 -32.80 1.43
N LEU A 137 12.07 -31.68 1.90
CA LEU A 137 11.39 -31.57 3.19
C LEU A 137 9.92 -31.99 3.12
N PHE A 138 9.31 -32.04 1.93
CA PHE A 138 7.89 -32.38 1.76
C PHE A 138 7.47 -33.63 2.54
N ASP A 139 8.13 -34.77 2.32
CA ASP A 139 7.73 -36.05 2.95
C ASP A 139 7.90 -36.04 4.49
N SER A 140 8.71 -35.14 5.07
CA SER A 140 9.00 -35.08 6.51
C SER A 140 8.37 -33.91 7.25
N GLU A 141 8.03 -32.83 6.56
CA GLU A 141 7.58 -31.57 7.18
C GLU A 141 6.16 -31.17 6.78
N TYR A 142 5.49 -31.89 5.89
CA TYR A 142 4.14 -31.53 5.45
C TYR A 142 3.15 -31.45 6.63
N ASP A 143 3.12 -32.48 7.48
CA ASP A 143 2.19 -32.56 8.63
C ASP A 143 2.65 -31.78 9.87
N GLU A 144 3.88 -31.27 9.86
CA GLU A 144 4.44 -30.51 10.99
C GLU A 144 3.91 -29.08 10.99
N ASN A 145 3.53 -28.52 12.13
CA ASN A 145 3.03 -27.13 12.19
C ASN A 145 4.14 -26.08 12.14
N GLU A 146 5.35 -26.42 12.57
CA GLU A 146 6.50 -25.51 12.57
C GLU A 146 7.62 -26.07 11.68
N SER A 147 8.58 -25.22 11.33
CA SER A 147 9.80 -25.61 10.61
C SER A 147 10.90 -24.64 10.99
N ILE A 148 12.14 -25.15 11.08
CA ILE A 148 13.33 -24.31 11.28
C ILE A 148 13.73 -23.65 9.95
N ASP A 149 13.35 -24.26 8.83
CA ASP A 149 13.74 -23.86 7.48
C ASP A 149 12.76 -22.84 6.84
N PHE A 150 11.51 -22.80 7.30
CA PHE A 150 10.45 -21.92 6.77
C PHE A 150 9.99 -20.88 7.78
N LYS A 151 9.58 -19.71 7.27
CA LYS A 151 8.86 -18.70 8.06
C LYS A 151 7.38 -19.03 8.19
N LEU A 152 6.81 -19.66 7.16
CA LEU A 152 5.42 -20.11 7.17
C LEU A 152 5.18 -21.19 8.21
N ARG A 153 3.99 -21.18 8.80
CA ARG A 153 3.56 -22.11 9.86
C ARG A 153 2.16 -22.65 9.58
N GLY A 154 1.85 -23.78 10.20
CA GLY A 154 0.54 -24.44 10.14
C GLY A 154 0.04 -24.58 8.71
N TYR A 155 -1.21 -24.17 8.49
CA TYR A 155 -1.89 -24.32 7.20
C TYR A 155 -1.19 -23.60 6.03
N GLN A 156 -0.50 -22.47 6.26
CA GLN A 156 0.17 -21.75 5.18
C GLN A 156 1.37 -22.53 4.63
N LYS A 157 2.05 -23.30 5.48
CA LYS A 157 3.14 -24.19 5.03
C LYS A 157 2.58 -25.32 4.17
N ARG A 158 1.47 -25.94 4.60
CA ARG A 158 0.75 -26.97 3.82
C ARG A 158 0.29 -26.43 2.47
N GLU A 159 -0.37 -25.26 2.48
CA GLU A 159 -0.80 -24.56 1.27
C GLU A 159 0.34 -24.36 0.25
N MET A 160 1.50 -23.90 0.72
CA MET A 160 2.69 -23.75 -0.15
C MET A 160 3.09 -25.10 -0.77
N PHE A 161 3.14 -26.18 0.01
CA PHE A 161 3.47 -27.51 -0.50
C PHE A 161 2.46 -27.99 -1.54
N ASP A 162 1.16 -27.85 -1.26
CA ASP A 162 0.07 -28.27 -2.15
C ASP A 162 0.12 -27.50 -3.46
N LYS A 163 0.29 -26.17 -3.39
CA LYS A 163 0.43 -25.32 -4.56
C LYS A 163 1.61 -25.74 -5.43
N LEU A 164 2.76 -26.05 -4.83
CA LEU A 164 3.95 -26.49 -5.55
C LEU A 164 3.76 -27.87 -6.21
N LEU A 165 2.98 -28.76 -5.61
CA LEU A 165 2.58 -30.05 -6.19
C LEU A 165 1.59 -29.89 -7.35
N ASP A 166 0.58 -29.04 -7.19
CA ASP A 166 -0.43 -28.74 -8.20
C ASP A 166 0.18 -28.11 -9.45
N LEU A 167 1.11 -27.18 -9.24
CA LEU A 167 1.93 -26.59 -10.31
C LEU A 167 2.95 -27.57 -10.90
N LYS A 168 3.09 -28.76 -10.31
CA LYS A 168 4.01 -29.84 -10.70
C LYS A 168 5.48 -29.47 -10.55
N LEU A 169 5.80 -28.47 -9.73
CA LEU A 169 7.16 -27.97 -9.52
C LEU A 169 8.03 -28.97 -8.75
N ILE A 170 7.47 -29.62 -7.74
CA ILE A 170 8.18 -30.58 -6.87
C ILE A 170 7.77 -32.04 -7.10
N THR A 171 7.08 -32.34 -8.21
CA THR A 171 6.63 -33.71 -8.51
C THR A 171 7.77 -34.68 -8.85
N LYS A 172 7.65 -35.91 -8.35
CA LYS A 172 8.57 -37.03 -8.62
C LYS A 172 8.38 -37.54 -10.06
N ASN A 173 9.47 -37.87 -10.75
CA ASN A 173 9.43 -38.49 -12.07
C ASN A 173 9.10 -39.99 -12.01
N GLN A 174 9.03 -40.68 -13.16
CA GLN A 174 8.74 -42.13 -13.24
C GLN A 174 9.69 -43.02 -12.41
N ASN A 175 10.88 -42.52 -12.08
CA ASN A 175 11.89 -43.23 -11.28
C ASN A 175 11.87 -42.78 -9.81
N GLY A 176 10.84 -42.05 -9.37
CA GLY A 176 10.72 -41.53 -8.01
C GLY A 176 11.64 -40.35 -7.66
N ARG A 177 12.38 -39.77 -8.64
CA ARG A 177 13.32 -38.67 -8.39
C ARG A 177 12.69 -37.33 -8.73
N ILE A 178 12.91 -36.31 -7.90
CA ILE A 178 12.50 -34.93 -8.18
C ILE A 178 13.59 -34.24 -8.99
N THR A 179 13.20 -33.63 -10.12
CA THR A 179 14.11 -32.94 -11.03
C THR A 179 13.61 -31.53 -11.33
N ILE A 180 13.94 -30.58 -10.44
CA ILE A 180 13.42 -29.19 -10.50
C ILE A 180 13.64 -28.52 -11.85
N GLN A 181 14.84 -28.62 -12.43
CA GLN A 181 15.12 -28.02 -13.75
C GLN A 181 14.24 -28.59 -14.86
N LYS A 182 13.96 -29.89 -14.82
CA LYS A 182 13.07 -30.56 -15.78
C LYS A 182 11.62 -30.16 -15.59
N ASN A 183 11.18 -30.03 -14.34
CA ASN A 183 9.83 -29.58 -14.01
C ASN A 183 9.63 -28.13 -14.49
N LEU A 184 10.56 -27.23 -14.17
CA LEU A 184 10.57 -25.84 -14.67
C LEU A 184 10.61 -25.78 -16.20
N ALA A 185 11.44 -26.58 -16.86
CA ALA A 185 11.51 -26.63 -18.33
C ALA A 185 10.15 -26.99 -18.95
N LYS A 186 9.45 -27.97 -18.37
CA LYS A 186 8.12 -28.38 -18.81
C LYS A 186 7.07 -27.30 -18.60
N ILE A 187 7.02 -26.69 -17.41
CA ILE A 187 6.05 -25.64 -17.05
C ILE A 187 6.25 -24.40 -17.92
N LEU A 188 7.51 -23.98 -18.09
CA LEU A 188 7.88 -22.84 -18.90
C LEU A 188 7.96 -23.18 -20.39
N ASN A 189 7.63 -24.41 -20.82
CA ASN A 189 7.69 -24.86 -22.21
C ASN A 189 9.01 -24.47 -22.92
N VAL A 190 10.14 -24.82 -22.29
CA VAL A 190 11.51 -24.63 -22.80
C VAL A 190 12.32 -25.93 -22.63
N SER A 191 13.53 -26.00 -23.20
CA SER A 191 14.41 -27.15 -22.97
C SER A 191 15.11 -27.07 -21.61
N GLU A 192 15.50 -28.22 -21.05
CA GLU A 192 16.31 -28.27 -19.83
C GLU A 192 17.65 -27.53 -20.01
N ALA A 193 18.22 -27.57 -21.22
CA ALA A 193 19.41 -26.79 -21.57
C ALA A 193 19.18 -25.27 -21.46
N GLN A 194 17.97 -24.79 -21.77
CA GLN A 194 17.61 -23.37 -21.62
C GLN A 194 17.60 -22.96 -20.15
N ILE A 195 17.01 -23.79 -19.27
CA ILE A 195 17.02 -23.57 -17.83
C ILE A 195 18.46 -23.52 -17.30
N SER A 196 19.30 -24.45 -17.74
CA SER A 196 20.72 -24.48 -17.37
C SER A 196 21.47 -23.22 -17.85
N ARG A 197 21.20 -22.72 -19.05
CA ARG A 197 21.79 -21.47 -19.55
C ARG A 197 21.39 -20.26 -18.71
N TRP A 198 20.10 -20.14 -18.35
CA TRP A 198 19.62 -19.09 -17.45
C TRP A 198 20.26 -19.17 -16.07
N LYS A 199 20.34 -20.38 -15.49
CA LYS A 199 21.00 -20.62 -14.20
C LYS A 199 22.45 -20.13 -14.19
N ASN A 200 23.18 -20.40 -15.27
CA ASN A 200 24.59 -20.07 -15.40
C ASN A 200 24.85 -18.63 -15.90
N GLY A 201 23.80 -17.84 -16.19
CA GLY A 201 23.95 -16.49 -16.74
C GLY A 201 24.44 -16.44 -18.20
N ASN A 202 24.45 -17.59 -18.87
CA ASN A 202 24.87 -17.71 -20.27
C ASN A 202 23.79 -17.22 -21.25
N ASP A 203 22.56 -17.03 -20.77
CA ASP A 203 21.43 -16.57 -21.55
C ASP A 203 20.45 -15.80 -20.64
N TYR A 204 19.61 -14.97 -21.24
CA TYR A 204 18.59 -14.17 -20.56
C TYR A 204 17.21 -14.47 -21.15
N PRO A 205 16.13 -14.62 -20.35
CA PRO A 205 14.82 -14.95 -20.90
C PRO A 205 14.26 -13.84 -21.81
N SER A 206 13.48 -14.23 -22.82
CA SER A 206 12.71 -13.26 -23.62
C SER A 206 11.61 -12.61 -22.76
N PRO A 207 11.07 -11.45 -23.16
CA PRO A 207 9.96 -10.79 -22.47
C PRO A 207 8.76 -11.72 -22.22
N GLU A 208 8.39 -12.54 -23.21
CA GLU A 208 7.30 -13.50 -23.05
C GLU A 208 7.61 -14.55 -21.98
N ARG A 209 8.88 -14.96 -21.84
CA ARG A 209 9.31 -15.91 -20.81
C ARG A 209 9.38 -15.25 -19.44
N LEU A 210 9.79 -13.99 -19.34
CA LEU A 210 9.73 -13.24 -18.10
C LEU A 210 8.29 -13.10 -17.59
N ILE A 211 7.33 -12.81 -18.48
CA ILE A 211 5.91 -12.78 -18.15
C ILE A 211 5.42 -14.13 -17.63
N GLN A 212 5.81 -15.24 -18.28
CA GLN A 212 5.43 -16.58 -17.83
C GLN A 212 6.01 -16.91 -16.44
N ILE A 213 7.26 -16.56 -16.19
CA ILE A 213 7.89 -16.74 -14.87
C ILE A 213 7.21 -15.85 -13.83
N GLY A 214 6.90 -14.59 -14.17
CA GLY A 214 6.17 -13.68 -13.29
C GLY A 214 4.80 -14.25 -12.89
N LYS A 215 4.04 -14.78 -13.85
CA LYS A 215 2.75 -15.43 -13.58
C LYS A 215 2.85 -16.69 -12.73
N LEU A 216 3.92 -17.48 -12.92
CA LEU A 216 4.16 -18.68 -12.11
C LEU A 216 4.40 -18.34 -10.63
N LEU A 217 4.97 -17.17 -10.36
CA LEU A 217 5.33 -16.69 -9.03
C LEU A 217 4.33 -15.65 -8.48
N ASP A 218 3.17 -15.52 -9.11
CA ASP A 218 2.14 -14.53 -8.79
C ASP A 218 2.67 -13.09 -8.63
N LEU A 219 3.57 -12.68 -9.52
CA LEU A 219 4.16 -11.35 -9.49
C LEU A 219 3.39 -10.37 -10.39
N ASN A 220 3.00 -9.23 -9.82
CA ASN A 220 2.22 -8.15 -10.47
C ASN A 220 2.94 -7.38 -11.60
N SER A 221 4.03 -7.91 -12.17
CA SER A 221 4.78 -7.24 -13.25
C SER A 221 5.44 -8.23 -14.21
N ASP A 222 5.41 -7.87 -15.50
CA ASP A 222 5.98 -8.60 -16.64
C ASP A 222 7.51 -8.86 -16.54
N ILE A 223 8.24 -8.13 -15.67
CA ILE A 223 9.72 -8.23 -15.51
C ILE A 223 10.11 -8.42 -14.03
N SER A 224 9.15 -8.64 -13.15
CA SER A 224 9.27 -8.64 -11.68
C SER A 224 10.48 -9.39 -11.11
N ILE A 225 10.72 -10.65 -11.50
CA ILE A 225 11.83 -11.48 -10.98
C ILE A 225 13.23 -10.90 -11.29
N ALA A 226 13.35 -10.04 -12.30
CA ALA A 226 14.61 -9.41 -12.70
C ALA A 226 14.81 -8.00 -12.08
N LEU A 227 13.82 -7.45 -11.37
CA LEU A 227 13.89 -6.09 -10.81
C LEU A 227 14.77 -5.99 -9.57
N ARG A 228 14.86 -7.08 -8.80
CA ARG A 228 15.70 -7.19 -7.61
C ARG A 228 16.12 -8.64 -7.41
N GLU A 229 17.08 -8.85 -6.53
CA GLU A 229 17.40 -10.19 -6.04
C GLU A 229 16.33 -10.65 -5.02
N TYR A 230 15.63 -11.73 -5.33
CA TYR A 230 14.74 -12.42 -4.40
C TYR A 230 15.53 -13.50 -3.64
N LYS A 231 15.41 -13.51 -2.31
CA LYS A 231 16.02 -14.46 -1.40
C LYS A 231 15.09 -15.64 -1.15
N PHE A 232 15.62 -16.69 -0.52
CA PHE A 232 14.89 -17.93 -0.23
C PHE A 232 13.49 -17.71 0.36
N HIS A 233 13.41 -16.97 1.47
CA HIS A 233 12.14 -16.72 2.18
C HIS A 233 11.18 -15.80 1.41
N ASP A 234 11.64 -15.08 0.38
CA ASP A 234 10.74 -14.27 -0.44
C ASP A 234 9.84 -15.16 -1.32
N PHE A 235 10.26 -16.39 -1.63
CA PHE A 235 9.48 -17.32 -2.45
C PHE A 235 8.37 -18.04 -1.68
N GLU A 236 8.46 -18.14 -0.36
CA GLU A 236 7.46 -18.84 0.46
C GLU A 236 6.05 -18.27 0.23
N SER A 237 5.90 -16.94 0.32
CA SER A 237 4.60 -16.28 0.17
C SER A 237 4.10 -16.20 -1.27
N MET A 238 4.96 -16.44 -2.28
CA MET A 238 4.57 -16.41 -3.70
C MET A 238 3.68 -17.61 -4.11
N PHE A 239 3.59 -18.63 -3.26
CA PHE A 239 2.79 -19.82 -3.50
C PHE A 239 1.59 -19.94 -2.54
N LEU A 240 1.13 -18.80 -1.98
CA LEU A 240 -0.05 -18.75 -1.13
C LEU A 240 -1.20 -18.04 -1.84
N ASP A 241 -2.36 -18.69 -1.90
CA ASP A 241 -3.61 -18.08 -2.37
C ASP A 241 -4.35 -17.40 -1.19
N SER A 242 -4.18 -17.90 0.03
CA SER A 242 -4.90 -17.49 1.24
C SER A 242 -4.82 -15.98 1.57
N PRO A 243 -3.71 -15.25 1.33
CA PRO A 243 -3.69 -13.80 1.57
C PRO A 243 -4.62 -13.05 0.61
N SER A 244 -4.61 -13.42 -0.68
CA SER A 244 -5.48 -12.84 -1.71
C SER A 244 -6.95 -13.15 -1.43
N LEU A 245 -7.24 -14.40 -1.10
CA LEU A 245 -8.59 -14.84 -0.69
C LEU A 245 -9.09 -14.07 0.54
N SER A 246 -8.25 -13.90 1.56
CA SER A 246 -8.60 -13.17 2.78
C SER A 246 -8.83 -11.68 2.49
N SER A 247 -7.98 -11.06 1.66
CA SER A 247 -8.15 -9.67 1.24
C SER A 247 -9.47 -9.44 0.49
N ASN A 248 -9.88 -10.37 -0.37
CA ASN A 248 -11.15 -10.30 -1.08
C ASN A 248 -12.36 -10.40 -0.12
N LEU A 249 -12.31 -11.28 0.88
CA LEU A 249 -13.35 -11.41 1.90
C LEU A 249 -13.42 -10.17 2.80
N GLU A 250 -12.28 -9.65 3.25
CA GLU A 250 -12.19 -8.41 4.04
C GLU A 250 -12.77 -7.22 3.26
N LYS A 251 -12.42 -7.10 1.98
CA LYS A 251 -12.97 -6.07 1.09
C LYS A 251 -14.49 -6.19 0.93
N PHE A 252 -15.00 -7.41 0.74
CA PHE A 252 -16.44 -7.62 0.69
C PHE A 252 -17.13 -7.22 2.00
N GLN A 253 -16.56 -7.59 3.15
CA GLN A 253 -17.09 -7.21 4.46
C GLN A 253 -17.11 -5.69 4.63
N GLN A 254 -16.02 -5.01 4.26
CA GLN A 254 -15.92 -3.56 4.30
C GLN A 254 -16.97 -2.89 3.40
N ASP A 255 -17.08 -3.33 2.15
CA ASP A 255 -18.05 -2.79 1.18
C ASP A 255 -19.49 -3.01 1.66
N TYR A 256 -19.78 -4.18 2.24
CA TYR A 256 -21.09 -4.51 2.77
C TYR A 256 -21.42 -3.68 4.01
N PHE A 257 -20.48 -3.58 4.96
CA PHE A 257 -20.65 -2.79 6.17
C PHE A 257 -20.84 -1.29 5.87
N ASN A 258 -20.06 -0.72 4.95
CA ASN A 258 -20.24 0.65 4.49
C ASN A 258 -21.63 0.89 3.87
N ARG A 259 -22.20 -0.12 3.21
CA ARG A 259 -23.57 -0.07 2.69
C ARG A 259 -24.61 -0.13 3.80
N ILE A 260 -24.38 -0.89 4.87
CA ILE A 260 -25.20 -0.86 6.09
C ILE A 260 -25.21 0.55 6.68
N LYS A 261 -24.04 1.14 6.96
CA LYS A 261 -23.89 2.52 7.50
C LYS A 261 -24.72 3.51 6.68
N LYS A 262 -24.47 3.53 5.37
CA LYS A 262 -25.17 4.41 4.43
C LYS A 262 -26.67 4.17 4.37
N PHE A 263 -27.13 2.93 4.49
CA PHE A 263 -28.56 2.63 4.46
C PHE A 263 -29.28 3.09 5.73
N ILE A 264 -28.62 2.99 6.88
CA ILE A 264 -29.14 3.51 8.16
C ILE A 264 -29.21 5.04 8.10
N GLU A 265 -28.15 5.72 7.65
CA GLU A 265 -28.09 7.17 7.45
C GLU A 265 -29.27 7.68 6.59
N ILE A 266 -29.43 7.16 5.37
CA ILE A 266 -30.50 7.62 4.45
C ILE A 266 -31.91 7.26 4.91
N SER A 267 -32.04 6.30 5.84
CA SER A 267 -33.33 5.91 6.42
C SER A 267 -33.73 6.80 7.61
N GLY A 268 -32.81 7.60 8.14
CA GLY A 268 -33.04 8.46 9.31
C GLY A 268 -33.09 7.70 10.63
N TYR A 269 -32.58 6.47 10.69
CA TYR A 269 -32.60 5.62 11.89
C TYR A 269 -31.36 5.80 12.79
N GLU A 270 -30.46 6.71 12.47
CA GLU A 270 -29.21 6.95 13.21
C GLU A 270 -29.47 7.22 14.70
N ASN A 271 -30.35 8.17 15.01
CA ASN A 271 -30.70 8.50 16.40
C ASN A 271 -31.31 7.30 17.15
N ASN A 272 -32.09 6.46 16.47
CA ASN A 272 -32.69 5.29 17.08
C ASN A 272 -31.65 4.21 17.39
N LEU A 273 -30.68 4.03 16.49
CA LEU A 273 -29.57 3.11 16.67
C LEU A 273 -28.64 3.61 17.79
N GLU A 274 -28.25 4.89 17.74
CA GLU A 274 -27.42 5.53 18.75
C GLU A 274 -28.05 5.45 20.15
N SER A 275 -29.35 5.75 20.27
CA SER A 275 -30.06 5.61 21.56
C SER A 275 -29.97 4.18 22.10
N LYS A 276 -30.10 3.18 21.23
CA LYS A 276 -30.03 1.77 21.64
C LYS A 276 -28.61 1.32 22.02
N ILE A 277 -27.60 1.82 21.31
CA ILE A 277 -26.18 1.62 21.65
C ILE A 277 -25.90 2.11 23.07
N ILE A 278 -26.43 3.29 23.41
CA ILE A 278 -26.26 3.91 24.73
C ILE A 278 -27.06 3.16 25.80
N GLU A 279 -28.35 2.91 25.58
CA GLU A 279 -29.24 2.28 26.57
C GLU A 279 -28.78 0.88 26.97
N ASP A 280 -28.29 0.10 26.00
CA ASP A 280 -27.90 -1.29 26.20
C ASP A 280 -26.36 -1.47 26.41
N ASN A 281 -25.59 -0.38 26.42
CA ASN A 281 -24.12 -0.36 26.59
C ASN A 281 -23.35 -1.26 25.60
N TYR A 282 -23.57 -1.08 24.30
CA TYR A 282 -22.91 -1.90 23.26
C TYR A 282 -21.40 -1.62 23.09
N LEU A 283 -20.88 -0.51 23.58
CA LEU A 283 -19.45 -0.21 23.46
C LEU A 283 -18.64 -0.98 24.50
N ILE A 284 -17.58 -1.65 24.06
CA ILE A 284 -16.58 -2.31 24.92
C ILE A 284 -15.87 -1.28 25.80
N PHE A 285 -15.63 -0.09 25.23
CA PHE A 285 -15.07 1.05 25.95
C PHE A 285 -16.17 1.82 26.67
N ASN A 286 -15.94 2.14 27.94
CA ASN A 286 -16.81 3.02 28.70
C ASN A 286 -16.49 4.49 28.36
N GLY A 287 -17.42 5.25 27.79
CA GLY A 287 -17.25 6.71 27.64
C GLY A 287 -15.90 7.13 27.02
N ASN A 288 -15.30 8.19 27.59
CA ASN A 288 -14.00 8.75 27.19
C ASN A 288 -12.76 7.89 27.56
N GLU A 289 -12.90 6.57 27.75
CA GLU A 289 -11.79 5.68 28.14
C GLU A 289 -10.64 5.67 27.13
N ASP A 290 -10.93 5.71 25.83
CA ASP A 290 -9.94 5.87 24.75
C ASP A 290 -9.18 7.20 24.85
N LEU A 291 -9.87 8.30 25.20
CA LEU A 291 -9.26 9.60 25.43
C LEU A 291 -8.33 9.57 26.65
N ASN A 292 -8.77 8.96 27.76
CA ASN A 292 -7.97 8.85 28.98
C ASN A 292 -6.68 8.04 28.75
N GLU A 293 -6.75 6.96 27.97
CA GLU A 293 -5.57 6.17 27.62
C GLU A 293 -4.60 6.99 26.75
N VAL A 294 -5.11 7.70 25.74
CA VAL A 294 -4.28 8.59 24.90
C VAL A 294 -3.63 9.70 25.73
N GLN A 295 -4.37 10.32 26.65
CA GLN A 295 -3.82 11.33 27.57
C GLN A 295 -2.66 10.76 28.40
N THR A 296 -2.87 9.57 28.97
CA THR A 296 -1.86 8.87 29.78
C THR A 296 -0.58 8.62 28.98
N ILE A 297 -0.73 8.22 27.71
CA ILE A 297 0.41 7.97 26.83
C ILE A 297 1.12 9.27 26.44
N ILE A 298 0.38 10.33 26.10
CA ILE A 298 0.95 11.65 25.80
C ILE A 298 1.77 12.17 26.98
N PHE A 299 1.25 12.08 28.20
CA PHE A 299 1.97 12.51 29.40
C PHE A 299 3.26 11.71 29.59
N ARG A 300 3.18 10.38 29.53
CA ARG A 300 4.34 9.48 29.63
C ARG A 300 5.41 9.82 28.59
N ASP A 301 5.01 9.93 27.33
CA ASP A 301 5.92 10.15 26.21
C ASP A 301 6.58 11.54 26.29
N CYS A 302 5.86 12.56 26.79
CA CYS A 302 6.44 13.88 27.04
C CYS A 302 7.58 13.83 28.07
N ILE A 303 7.36 13.16 29.21
CA ILE A 303 8.39 13.02 30.25
C ILE A 303 9.58 12.21 29.71
N MET A 304 9.31 11.14 28.96
CA MET A 304 10.35 10.30 28.37
C MET A 304 11.19 11.06 27.33
N LEU A 305 10.56 11.84 26.46
CA LEU A 305 11.24 12.69 25.48
C LEU A 305 12.19 13.67 26.17
N LEU A 306 11.72 14.36 27.21
CA LEU A 306 12.54 15.28 28.00
C LEU A 306 13.69 14.56 28.70
N ALA A 307 13.45 13.38 29.29
CA ALA A 307 14.49 12.58 29.94
C ALA A 307 15.58 12.17 28.93
N LYS A 308 15.19 11.69 27.76
CA LYS A 308 16.14 11.26 26.72
C LYS A 308 16.89 12.43 26.09
N ALA A 309 16.23 13.57 25.88
CA ALA A 309 16.90 14.77 25.43
C ALA A 309 17.88 15.31 26.49
N PHE A 310 17.54 15.18 27.77
CA PHE A 310 18.43 15.55 28.88
C PHE A 310 19.69 14.68 28.92
N GLU A 311 19.56 13.34 28.79
CA GLU A 311 20.68 12.38 28.77
C GLU A 311 21.77 12.72 27.73
N VAL A 312 21.39 13.30 26.60
CA VAL A 312 22.33 13.62 25.50
C VAL A 312 22.94 15.01 25.60
N THR A 313 22.58 15.78 26.63
CA THR A 313 23.18 17.10 26.90
C THR A 313 24.23 17.04 28.03
N GLU A 314 25.18 17.97 28.01
CA GLU A 314 26.23 18.10 29.04
C GLU A 314 25.69 18.73 30.34
N ASN A 315 24.60 18.19 30.89
CA ASN A 315 23.98 18.71 32.11
C ASN A 315 24.50 17.92 33.32
N GLU A 316 25.01 18.62 34.34
CA GLU A 316 25.56 17.99 35.56
C GLU A 316 24.50 17.72 36.64
N ASP A 317 23.27 18.22 36.45
CA ASP A 317 22.16 18.02 37.37
C ASP A 317 21.53 16.61 37.22
N ASP A 318 20.83 16.16 38.26
CA ASP A 318 19.90 15.03 38.16
C ASP A 318 18.64 15.43 37.37
N PHE A 319 18.14 14.55 36.49
CA PHE A 319 17.03 14.86 35.58
C PHE A 319 15.78 15.36 36.31
N LEU A 320 15.37 14.70 37.40
CA LEU A 320 14.17 15.08 38.13
C LEU A 320 14.35 16.46 38.76
N ASN A 321 15.50 16.70 39.40
CA ASN A 321 15.81 18.01 39.97
C ASN A 321 15.83 19.12 38.90
N TRP A 322 16.38 18.83 37.72
CA TRP A 322 16.36 19.75 36.59
C TRP A 322 14.92 20.02 36.11
N LEU A 323 14.13 18.97 35.88
CA LEU A 323 12.74 19.09 35.42
C LEU A 323 11.90 19.93 36.39
N TYR A 324 12.05 19.71 37.70
CA TYR A 324 11.36 20.50 38.72
C TYR A 324 11.76 21.98 38.68
N LYS A 325 13.04 22.31 38.43
CA LYS A 325 13.47 23.71 38.27
C LYS A 325 12.82 24.34 37.02
N GLU A 326 12.78 23.60 35.91
CA GLU A 326 12.23 24.08 34.63
C GLU A 326 10.74 24.35 34.71
N VAL A 327 9.94 23.41 35.23
CA VAL A 327 8.48 23.56 35.31
C VAL A 327 8.04 24.62 36.33
N GLN A 328 8.90 25.02 37.25
CA GLN A 328 8.63 26.08 38.24
C GLN A 328 9.04 27.48 37.76
N LYS A 329 9.65 27.62 36.58
CA LYS A 329 9.98 28.93 36.00
C LYS A 329 8.71 29.77 35.87
N GLU A 330 8.80 31.04 36.25
CA GLU A 330 7.66 31.99 36.22
C GLU A 330 6.97 32.02 34.86
N LYS A 331 7.75 31.95 33.77
CA LYS A 331 7.23 31.88 32.40
C LYS A 331 6.32 30.68 32.16
N ILE A 332 6.63 29.50 32.70
CA ILE A 332 5.80 28.30 32.56
C ILE A 332 4.49 28.46 33.34
N ASN A 333 4.56 29.00 34.57
CA ASN A 333 3.37 29.31 35.37
C ASN A 333 2.45 30.33 34.67
N ILE A 334 3.02 31.37 34.04
CA ILE A 334 2.26 32.34 33.26
C ILE A 334 1.62 31.67 32.04
N LEU A 335 2.35 30.82 31.32
CA LEU A 335 1.83 30.15 30.14
C LEU A 335 0.69 29.19 30.48
N MET A 336 0.83 28.40 31.55
CA MET A 336 -0.20 27.47 32.04
C MET A 336 -1.51 28.19 32.42
N HIS A 337 -1.43 29.37 33.03
CA HIS A 337 -2.61 30.10 33.50
C HIS A 337 -3.12 31.23 32.57
N GLY A 338 -2.33 31.66 31.59
CA GLY A 338 -2.58 32.88 30.82
C GLY A 338 -2.86 32.70 29.32
N MET A 339 -2.00 31.98 28.58
CA MET A 339 -2.04 31.92 27.09
C MET A 339 -1.98 30.51 26.49
N LEU A 340 -1.55 29.50 27.25
CA LEU A 340 -1.55 28.08 26.87
C LEU A 340 -2.44 27.29 27.83
N GLY A 341 -3.73 27.67 27.93
CA GLY A 341 -4.76 26.85 28.59
C GLY A 341 -5.10 25.58 27.79
N GLN A 342 -4.09 24.92 27.23
CA GLN A 342 -4.19 23.72 26.42
C GLN A 342 -4.12 22.54 27.38
N LYS A 343 -5.26 22.20 27.97
CA LYS A 343 -5.39 20.96 28.72
C LYS A 343 -5.57 19.83 27.73
N LEU A 344 -5.21 18.61 28.08
CA LEU A 344 -5.53 17.45 27.23
C LEU A 344 -7.01 17.08 27.25
N ASP A 345 -7.91 17.99 27.64
CA ASP A 345 -9.36 17.76 27.77
C ASP A 345 -10.08 17.68 26.42
N THR A 346 -9.47 18.18 25.34
CA THR A 346 -10.00 18.09 23.97
C THR A 346 -9.09 17.29 23.04
N ILE A 347 -9.69 16.65 22.03
CA ILE A 347 -8.92 15.93 21.00
C ILE A 347 -7.96 16.84 20.25
N GLU A 348 -8.33 18.10 20.00
CA GLU A 348 -7.48 19.07 19.31
C GLU A 348 -6.15 19.29 20.07
N TYR A 349 -6.23 19.46 21.38
CA TYR A 349 -5.03 19.60 22.22
C TYR A 349 -4.24 18.30 22.29
N CYS A 350 -4.89 17.14 22.45
CA CYS A 350 -4.22 15.85 22.38
C CYS A 350 -3.44 15.68 21.07
N TYR A 351 -4.06 15.99 19.92
CA TYR A 351 -3.40 15.90 18.62
C TYR A 351 -2.16 16.78 18.54
N LYS A 352 -2.29 18.04 18.97
CA LYS A 352 -1.23 19.03 18.93
C LYS A 352 -0.04 18.62 19.79
N PHE A 353 -0.28 18.16 21.02
CA PHE A 353 0.80 17.71 21.89
C PHE A 353 1.43 16.41 21.39
N ALA A 354 0.62 15.47 20.90
CA ALA A 354 1.14 14.24 20.30
C ALA A 354 2.05 14.53 19.08
N GLU A 355 1.69 15.49 18.23
CA GLU A 355 2.50 15.93 17.08
C GLU A 355 3.82 16.58 17.54
N GLN A 356 3.78 17.46 18.54
CA GLN A 356 5.00 18.07 19.09
C GLN A 356 5.95 17.04 19.70
N ILE A 357 5.41 16.03 20.37
CA ILE A 357 6.19 14.93 20.93
C ILE A 357 6.82 14.09 19.80
N ASP A 358 6.05 13.78 18.75
CA ASP A 358 6.54 13.04 17.58
C ASP A 358 7.69 13.79 16.87
N ASP A 359 7.54 15.10 16.68
CA ASP A 359 8.58 15.97 16.13
C ASP A 359 9.82 16.01 17.04
N GLY A 360 9.63 16.13 18.36
CA GLY A 360 10.72 16.10 19.33
C GLY A 360 11.52 14.79 19.26
N TYR A 361 10.82 13.65 19.21
CA TYR A 361 11.47 12.34 19.00
C TYR A 361 12.20 12.26 17.67
N LYS A 362 11.69 12.93 16.63
CA LYS A 362 12.37 12.99 15.35
C LYS A 362 13.71 13.69 15.41
N PHE A 363 13.76 14.89 15.98
CA PHE A 363 15.03 15.62 16.13
C PHE A 363 16.02 14.87 17.03
N LEU A 364 15.54 14.31 18.14
CA LEU A 364 16.37 13.49 19.03
C LEU A 364 16.95 12.26 18.32
N ASN A 365 16.12 11.55 17.56
CA ASN A 365 16.55 10.35 16.84
C ASN A 365 17.59 10.67 15.77
N ASN A 366 17.39 11.77 15.04
CA ASN A 366 18.34 12.23 14.04
C ASN A 366 19.68 12.63 14.66
N TYR A 367 19.67 13.27 15.84
CA TYR A 367 20.90 13.56 16.59
C TYR A 367 21.63 12.27 16.97
N ILE A 368 20.94 11.33 17.63
CA ILE A 368 21.54 10.09 18.15
C ILE A 368 22.09 9.18 17.04
N HIS A 369 21.34 8.99 15.95
CA HIS A 369 21.66 7.98 14.94
C HIS A 369 22.24 8.55 13.63
N SER A 370 21.94 9.81 13.32
CA SER A 370 22.36 10.44 12.06
C SER A 370 23.40 11.56 12.26
N GLY A 371 23.75 11.89 13.51
CA GLY A 371 24.74 12.91 13.83
C GLY A 371 24.27 14.34 13.48
N GLU A 372 22.96 14.60 13.53
CA GLU A 372 22.43 15.97 13.36
C GLU A 372 22.86 16.92 14.49
N ASN A 373 22.48 18.19 14.40
CA ASN A 373 22.89 19.22 15.35
C ASN A 373 22.13 19.13 16.68
N LEU A 374 22.85 19.04 17.80
CA LEU A 374 22.30 19.06 19.17
C LEU A 374 21.44 20.29 19.45
N GLU A 375 21.73 21.44 18.81
CA GLU A 375 20.93 22.65 18.97
C GLU A 375 19.48 22.46 18.52
N LEU A 376 19.20 21.57 17.55
CA LEU A 376 17.81 21.25 17.17
C LEU A 376 17.08 20.49 18.29
N VAL A 377 17.77 19.60 19.01
CA VAL A 377 17.19 18.93 20.18
C VAL A 377 16.91 19.95 21.28
N LYS A 378 17.80 20.93 21.48
CA LYS A 378 17.56 22.02 22.43
C LYS A 378 16.36 22.86 22.02
N ASP A 379 16.33 23.39 20.80
CA ASP A 379 15.27 24.27 20.31
C ASP A 379 13.88 23.61 20.34
N TYR A 380 13.77 22.36 19.86
CA TYR A 380 12.47 21.70 19.67
C TYR A 380 12.00 20.89 20.88
N VAL A 381 12.90 20.53 21.81
CA VAL A 381 12.58 19.75 23.00
C VAL A 381 12.86 20.53 24.28
N LEU A 382 14.12 20.91 24.54
CA LEU A 382 14.55 21.45 25.84
C LEU A 382 14.21 22.94 26.05
N ASP A 383 13.91 23.68 25.00
CA ASP A 383 13.43 25.08 25.03
C ASP A 383 11.94 25.18 24.69
N ASN A 384 11.28 24.05 24.44
CA ASN A 384 9.87 23.99 24.08
C ASN A 384 8.97 24.13 25.32
N HIS A 385 8.55 25.37 25.60
CA HIS A 385 7.68 25.68 26.74
C HIS A 385 6.37 24.87 26.77
N SER A 386 5.85 24.41 25.63
CA SER A 386 4.62 23.60 25.60
C SER A 386 4.82 22.24 26.27
N LEU A 387 5.97 21.59 26.04
CA LEU A 387 6.32 20.32 26.67
C LEU A 387 6.49 20.48 28.19
N PHE A 388 7.04 21.60 28.65
CA PHE A 388 7.15 21.88 30.10
C PHE A 388 5.81 22.23 30.74
N VAL A 389 4.91 22.92 30.04
CA VAL A 389 3.53 23.14 30.51
C VAL A 389 2.82 21.79 30.66
N LEU A 390 2.96 20.89 29.69
CA LEU A 390 2.35 19.57 29.74
C LEU A 390 2.94 18.69 30.86
N SER A 391 4.26 18.76 31.04
CA SER A 391 4.96 18.07 32.12
C SER A 391 4.51 18.60 33.49
N LYS A 392 4.33 19.91 33.61
CA LYS A 392 3.80 20.54 34.83
C LYS A 392 2.38 20.06 35.12
N GLU A 393 1.49 20.06 34.13
CA GLU A 393 0.12 19.54 34.28
C GLU A 393 0.12 18.09 34.77
N PHE A 394 0.99 17.25 34.21
CA PHE A 394 1.11 15.87 34.64
C PHE A 394 1.62 15.74 36.07
N ILE A 395 2.69 16.44 36.42
CA ILE A 395 3.25 16.44 37.78
C ILE A 395 2.23 16.95 38.79
N ASP A 396 1.51 18.03 38.47
CA ASP A 396 0.49 18.62 39.33
C ASP A 396 -0.77 17.72 39.46
N SER A 397 -0.93 16.68 38.63
CA SER A 397 -2.01 15.68 38.73
C SER A 397 -1.81 14.65 39.85
N PHE A 398 -0.59 14.51 40.37
CA PHE A 398 -0.28 13.64 41.50
C PHE A 398 -0.58 14.33 42.84
N PHE A 399 -0.90 13.57 43.89
CA PHE A 399 -1.22 14.15 45.21
C PHE A 399 -0.03 14.88 45.83
N ASN A 400 1.19 14.41 45.58
CA ASN A 400 2.41 15.02 46.05
C ASN A 400 3.59 14.68 45.13
N LYS A 401 4.73 15.34 45.38
CA LYS A 401 5.97 15.17 44.62
C LYS A 401 6.51 13.73 44.67
N ASP A 402 6.42 13.07 45.82
CA ASP A 402 6.95 11.73 46.02
C ASP A 402 6.20 10.70 45.14
N ASP A 403 4.90 10.89 44.92
CA ASP A 403 4.09 9.99 44.07
C ASP A 403 4.54 10.04 42.60
N PHE A 404 4.88 11.23 42.08
CA PHE A 404 5.43 11.36 40.73
C PHE A 404 6.82 10.70 40.64
N GLU A 405 7.67 10.86 41.66
CA GLU A 405 8.99 10.21 41.68
C GLU A 405 8.86 8.68 41.71
N VAL A 406 7.87 8.14 42.42
CA VAL A 406 7.55 6.70 42.40
C VAL A 406 7.08 6.26 41.02
N TRP A 407 6.17 7.01 40.39
CA TRP A 407 5.72 6.73 39.03
C TRP A 407 6.90 6.74 38.04
N PHE A 408 7.76 7.76 38.10
CA PHE A 408 8.91 7.91 37.21
C PHE A 408 9.84 6.69 37.33
N LYS A 409 10.23 6.32 38.55
CA LYS A 409 11.08 5.13 38.80
C LYS A 409 10.45 3.83 38.33
N SER A 410 9.12 3.68 38.48
CA SER A 410 8.41 2.50 37.99
C SER A 410 8.33 2.42 36.46
N THR A 411 8.45 3.57 35.78
CA THR A 411 8.34 3.71 34.32
C THR A 411 9.72 3.79 33.65
N GLU A 412 10.78 4.10 34.39
CA GLU A 412 12.16 4.27 33.94
C GLU A 412 12.69 3.07 33.15
N VAL A 413 12.27 1.85 33.53
CA VAL A 413 12.61 0.61 32.80
C VAL A 413 12.15 0.64 31.34
N LEU A 414 11.01 1.30 31.06
CA LEU A 414 10.52 1.51 29.69
C LEU A 414 11.41 2.53 28.95
N PHE A 415 11.94 3.53 29.66
CA PHE A 415 12.79 4.57 29.09
C PHE A 415 14.17 4.03 28.69
N GLU A 416 14.68 2.99 29.37
CA GLU A 416 15.94 2.33 29.02
C GLU A 416 15.84 1.35 27.84
N SER A 417 14.62 0.98 27.42
CA SER A 417 14.42 0.00 26.34
C SER A 417 14.74 0.59 24.97
N LYS A 418 15.77 0.06 24.31
CA LYS A 418 16.11 0.39 22.90
C LYS A 418 14.99 0.09 21.90
N LYS A 419 14.00 -0.72 22.28
CA LYS A 419 12.84 -1.08 21.43
C LYS A 419 11.63 -0.17 21.67
N PHE A 420 11.60 0.57 22.77
CA PHE A 420 10.47 1.44 23.13
C PHE A 420 10.71 2.86 22.60
N PHE A 421 10.92 2.96 21.29
CA PHE A 421 10.96 4.25 20.60
C PHE A 421 9.70 4.32 19.74
N ARG A 422 8.88 5.35 19.92
CA ARG A 422 7.70 5.57 19.08
C ARG A 422 8.17 5.71 17.63
N GLN A 423 7.88 4.71 16.78
CA GLN A 423 8.19 4.82 15.36
C GLN A 423 7.43 6.03 14.81
N GLN A 424 8.15 6.92 14.12
CA GLN A 424 7.75 8.28 13.70
C GLN A 424 6.53 8.39 12.75
N CYS A 425 5.68 7.38 12.63
CA CYS A 425 4.76 7.30 11.50
C CYS A 425 3.27 7.40 11.85
N GLN A 426 2.87 7.43 13.13
CA GLN A 426 1.45 7.54 13.50
C GLN A 426 1.26 8.39 14.77
N ASN A 427 0.59 9.53 14.62
CA ASN A 427 0.08 10.31 15.75
C ASN A 427 -0.88 9.41 16.54
N ILE A 428 -0.66 9.24 17.84
CA ILE A 428 -1.45 8.31 18.66
C ILE A 428 -2.94 8.67 18.71
N CYS A 429 -3.25 9.96 18.48
CA CYS A 429 -4.63 10.44 18.39
C CYS A 429 -5.35 9.97 17.11
N ASN A 430 -4.64 9.41 16.13
CA ASN A 430 -5.25 8.76 14.97
C ASN A 430 -6.13 7.57 15.37
N ALA A 431 -5.89 6.98 16.55
CA ALA A 431 -6.66 5.85 17.05
C ALA A 431 -7.94 6.29 17.80
N LEU A 432 -8.09 7.57 18.17
CA LEU A 432 -9.25 8.04 18.93
C LEU A 432 -10.56 7.90 18.14
N ASN A 433 -11.63 7.57 18.87
CA ASN A 433 -12.96 7.66 18.28
C ASN A 433 -13.29 9.11 17.95
N LYS A 434 -14.07 9.29 16.88
CA LYS A 434 -14.60 10.59 16.49
C LYS A 434 -15.47 11.16 17.61
N ARG A 435 -15.37 12.46 17.84
CA ARG A 435 -16.20 13.20 18.80
C ARG A 435 -17.16 14.15 18.09
N ASN A 436 -18.19 14.55 18.83
CA ASN A 436 -19.09 15.63 18.43
C ASN A 436 -18.41 17.01 18.62
N GLU A 437 -19.04 18.08 18.14
CA GLU A 437 -18.51 19.45 18.25
C GLU A 437 -18.28 19.90 19.70
N ASP A 438 -19.07 19.38 20.64
CA ASP A 438 -18.94 19.63 22.08
C ASP A 438 -17.93 18.69 22.76
N ASN A 439 -17.13 17.95 21.98
CA ASN A 439 -16.14 16.96 22.41
C ASN A 439 -16.75 15.74 23.15
N SER A 440 -18.08 15.58 23.14
CA SER A 440 -18.73 14.35 23.60
C SER A 440 -18.45 13.18 22.65
N GLN A 441 -18.52 11.96 23.16
CA GLN A 441 -18.37 10.75 22.34
C GLN A 441 -19.45 10.68 21.28
N ASN A 442 -19.05 10.46 20.03
CA ASN A 442 -19.98 10.07 18.98
C ASN A 442 -20.21 8.55 19.12
N TYR A 443 -21.29 8.16 19.81
CA TYR A 443 -21.55 6.75 20.14
C TYR A 443 -21.80 5.91 18.89
N LEU A 444 -22.46 6.48 17.89
CA LEU A 444 -22.73 5.79 16.63
C LEU A 444 -21.45 5.47 15.86
N GLU A 445 -20.54 6.44 15.70
CA GLU A 445 -19.27 6.21 15.01
C GLU A 445 -18.32 5.33 15.82
N ALA A 446 -18.30 5.48 17.15
CA ALA A 446 -17.54 4.58 18.02
C ALA A 446 -18.00 3.12 17.89
N PHE A 447 -19.32 2.89 17.82
CA PHE A 447 -19.88 1.57 17.58
C PHE A 447 -19.48 1.02 16.20
N TYR A 448 -19.53 1.86 15.16
CA TYR A 448 -19.10 1.43 13.83
C TYR A 448 -17.61 1.10 13.75
N ASN A 449 -16.77 1.87 14.43
CA ASN A 449 -15.34 1.60 14.53
C ASN A 449 -15.08 0.30 15.29
N GLN A 450 -15.77 0.10 16.43
CA GLN A 450 -15.69 -1.15 17.19
C GLN A 450 -16.06 -2.34 16.33
N PHE A 451 -17.22 -2.31 15.65
CA PHE A 451 -17.68 -3.41 14.82
C PHE A 451 -16.64 -3.76 13.73
N TRP A 452 -16.06 -2.75 13.09
CA TRP A 452 -14.99 -2.97 12.11
C TRP A 452 -13.73 -3.54 12.73
N THR A 453 -13.30 -3.03 13.89
CA THR A 453 -12.14 -3.56 14.63
C THR A 453 -12.33 -5.02 15.04
N LEU A 454 -13.53 -5.40 15.49
CA LEU A 454 -13.88 -6.79 15.81
C LEU A 454 -13.81 -7.70 14.56
N ILE A 455 -14.26 -7.20 13.39
CA ILE A 455 -14.10 -7.92 12.11
C ILE A 455 -12.62 -8.17 11.78
N LEU A 456 -11.75 -7.21 12.04
CA LEU A 456 -10.32 -7.36 11.78
C LEU A 456 -9.65 -8.34 12.75
N TYR A 457 -10.00 -8.28 14.05
CA TYR A 457 -9.36 -9.08 15.09
C TYR A 457 -9.87 -10.52 15.21
N LYS A 458 -10.97 -10.89 14.54
CA LYS A 458 -11.34 -12.32 14.44
C LYS A 458 -10.33 -13.18 13.67
N ASN A 459 -9.43 -12.54 12.91
CA ASN A 459 -8.43 -13.19 12.05
C ASN A 459 -7.00 -12.74 12.36
N LYS A 460 -6.79 -11.82 13.32
CA LYS A 460 -5.50 -11.21 13.62
C LYS A 460 -5.35 -11.03 15.13
N SER A 461 -4.14 -11.24 15.65
CA SER A 461 -3.84 -10.89 17.04
C SER A 461 -3.93 -9.38 17.25
N VAL A 462 -4.36 -8.97 18.45
CA VAL A 462 -4.36 -7.56 18.85
C VAL A 462 -2.92 -7.06 18.92
N ASP A 463 -2.61 -6.01 18.14
CA ASP A 463 -1.30 -5.37 18.13
C ASP A 463 -1.33 -4.10 18.99
N LEU A 464 -0.81 -4.22 20.21
CA LEU A 464 -0.72 -3.14 21.17
C LEU A 464 0.41 -2.15 20.85
N GLU A 465 1.38 -2.52 20.00
CA GLU A 465 2.43 -1.60 19.57
C GLU A 465 1.87 -0.56 18.60
N LEU A 466 0.97 -0.99 17.70
CA LEU A 466 0.34 -0.11 16.70
C LEU A 466 -0.87 0.65 17.24
N ASN A 467 -1.69 0.02 18.08
CA ASN A 467 -2.90 0.65 18.60
C ASN A 467 -3.02 0.41 20.11
N PRO A 468 -2.27 1.17 20.94
CA PRO A 468 -2.26 1.00 22.39
C PRO A 468 -3.66 1.06 23.03
N ILE A 469 -4.56 1.86 22.46
CA ILE A 469 -5.96 1.97 22.91
C ILE A 469 -6.77 0.68 22.73
N HIS A 470 -6.29 -0.30 21.96
CA HIS A 470 -6.96 -1.58 21.73
C HIS A 470 -6.70 -2.61 22.85
N LYS A 471 -6.09 -2.17 23.97
CA LYS A 471 -5.89 -3.00 25.16
C LYS A 471 -7.17 -3.71 25.62
N ALA A 472 -8.31 -3.05 25.59
CA ALA A 472 -9.60 -3.66 25.96
C ALA A 472 -9.94 -4.90 25.12
N TYR A 473 -9.64 -4.89 23.81
CA TYR A 473 -9.82 -6.06 22.95
C TYR A 473 -8.90 -7.22 23.35
N SER A 474 -7.68 -6.91 23.81
CA SER A 474 -6.77 -7.92 24.35
C SER A 474 -7.29 -8.49 25.68
N GLU A 475 -7.95 -7.69 26.51
CA GLU A 475 -8.47 -8.11 27.82
C GLU A 475 -9.69 -9.04 27.70
N ILE A 476 -10.58 -8.82 26.72
CA ILE A 476 -11.73 -9.71 26.46
C ILE A 476 -11.34 -11.00 25.71
N GLY A 477 -10.19 -11.01 25.03
CA GLY A 477 -9.64 -12.14 24.29
C GLY A 477 -10.47 -12.57 23.08
N GLU A 478 -10.00 -13.60 22.36
CA GLU A 478 -10.61 -14.05 21.09
C GLU A 478 -12.07 -14.46 21.21
N LYS A 479 -12.44 -15.12 22.32
CA LYS A 479 -13.85 -15.49 22.60
C LYS A 479 -14.72 -14.26 22.82
N GLY A 480 -14.22 -13.27 23.57
CA GLY A 480 -14.91 -12.01 23.79
C GLY A 480 -15.08 -11.22 22.50
N ILE A 481 -14.05 -11.21 21.63
CA ILE A 481 -14.11 -10.58 20.30
C ILE A 481 -15.26 -11.18 19.48
N LEU A 482 -15.35 -12.51 19.39
CA LEU A 482 -16.40 -13.16 18.61
C LEU A 482 -17.80 -12.91 19.20
N GLN A 483 -17.93 -12.97 20.52
CA GLN A 483 -19.21 -12.70 21.19
C GLN A 483 -19.69 -11.25 20.93
N ASN A 484 -18.83 -10.26 21.10
CA ASN A 484 -19.18 -8.87 20.82
C ASN A 484 -19.50 -8.65 19.34
N LEU A 485 -18.78 -9.35 18.43
CA LEU A 485 -19.08 -9.28 17.00
C LEU A 485 -20.49 -9.80 16.67
N GLU A 486 -20.91 -10.90 17.32
CA GLU A 486 -22.26 -11.46 17.20
C GLU A 486 -23.33 -10.51 17.74
N GLU A 487 -23.08 -9.91 18.90
CA GLU A 487 -23.98 -8.95 19.55
C GLU A 487 -24.15 -7.67 18.70
N ASP A 488 -23.04 -7.07 18.24
CA ASP A 488 -23.03 -5.88 17.39
C ASP A 488 -23.73 -6.15 16.05
N TYR A 489 -23.43 -7.28 15.39
CA TYR A 489 -24.11 -7.64 14.15
C TYR A 489 -25.60 -7.87 14.34
N SER A 490 -26.00 -8.50 15.46
CA SER A 490 -27.41 -8.70 15.79
C SER A 490 -28.16 -7.38 15.95
N LEU A 491 -27.54 -6.37 16.58
CA LEU A 491 -28.10 -5.03 16.66
C LEU A 491 -28.29 -4.39 15.27
N LEU A 492 -27.28 -4.47 14.41
CA LEU A 492 -27.35 -3.96 13.05
C LEU A 492 -28.42 -4.65 12.23
N LYS A 493 -28.48 -5.99 12.27
CA LYS A 493 -29.47 -6.81 11.57
C LYS A 493 -30.89 -6.47 12.00
N ASN A 494 -31.14 -6.37 13.31
CA ASN A 494 -32.44 -5.98 13.86
C ASN A 494 -32.83 -4.54 13.45
N THR A 495 -31.86 -3.64 13.35
CA THR A 495 -32.09 -2.26 12.88
C THR A 495 -32.48 -2.24 11.40
N LEU A 496 -31.77 -3.00 10.56
CA LEU A 496 -32.11 -3.16 9.14
C LEU A 496 -33.51 -3.74 8.96
N GLU A 497 -33.88 -4.78 9.70
CA GLU A 497 -35.22 -5.38 9.65
C GLU A 497 -36.33 -4.39 10.02
N LYS A 498 -36.11 -3.52 11.01
CA LYS A 498 -37.04 -2.44 11.34
C LYS A 498 -37.20 -1.47 10.17
N ILE A 499 -36.10 -1.03 9.57
CA ILE A 499 -36.11 -0.12 8.40
C ILE A 499 -36.83 -0.78 7.21
N TYR A 500 -36.61 -2.07 6.96
CA TYR A 500 -37.25 -2.78 5.85
C TYR A 500 -38.76 -2.84 5.98
N ASN A 501 -39.27 -2.93 7.21
CA ASN A 501 -40.67 -3.10 7.56
C ASN A 501 -41.39 -1.78 7.88
N ASP A 502 -40.67 -0.66 7.99
CA ASP A 502 -41.28 0.65 8.22
C ASP A 502 -42.06 1.13 6.99
N LYS A 503 -43.39 1.19 7.12
CA LYS A 503 -44.32 1.61 6.07
C LYS A 503 -44.21 3.11 5.75
N ASN A 504 -43.63 3.90 6.64
CA ASN A 504 -43.43 5.33 6.44
C ASN A 504 -42.22 5.62 5.53
N ILE A 505 -41.29 4.66 5.41
CA ILE A 505 -40.13 4.78 4.54
C ILE A 505 -40.46 4.23 3.15
N LYS A 506 -40.68 5.13 2.20
CA LYS A 506 -40.97 4.77 0.81
C LYS A 506 -39.70 4.70 -0.02
N PHE A 507 -39.26 3.48 -0.33
CA PHE A 507 -38.20 3.23 -1.31
C PHE A 507 -38.81 3.14 -2.71
N GLY A 508 -38.77 4.24 -3.47
CA GLY A 508 -39.26 4.26 -4.85
C GLY A 508 -38.49 3.26 -5.72
N LYS A 509 -39.20 2.39 -6.46
CA LYS A 509 -38.56 1.44 -7.40
C LYS A 509 -37.65 2.19 -8.37
N GLY A 510 -36.41 1.72 -8.52
CA GLY A 510 -35.39 2.35 -9.38
C GLY A 510 -34.59 3.47 -8.71
N SER A 511 -34.88 3.81 -7.44
CA SER A 511 -34.04 4.76 -6.69
C SER A 511 -32.78 4.09 -6.15
N LYS A 512 -31.74 4.90 -5.88
CA LYS A 512 -30.50 4.42 -5.23
C LYS A 512 -30.79 3.73 -3.90
N GLN A 513 -31.77 4.22 -3.14
CA GLN A 513 -32.17 3.66 -1.85
C GLN A 513 -32.84 2.29 -2.01
N TYR A 514 -33.65 2.10 -3.05
CA TYR A 514 -34.26 0.80 -3.35
C TYR A 514 -33.21 -0.23 -3.77
N SER A 515 -32.24 0.16 -4.62
CA SER A 515 -31.13 -0.73 -4.99
C SER A 515 -30.27 -1.11 -3.79
N LEU A 516 -30.02 -0.17 -2.87
CA LEU A 516 -29.28 -0.43 -1.64
C LEU A 516 -30.03 -1.39 -0.72
N LYS A 517 -31.34 -1.18 -0.54
CA LYS A 517 -32.22 -2.10 0.20
C LYS A 517 -32.16 -3.52 -0.37
N SER A 518 -32.34 -3.68 -1.68
CA SER A 518 -32.30 -5.02 -2.32
C SER A 518 -30.96 -5.69 -2.08
N TYR A 519 -29.85 -4.99 -2.32
CA TYR A 519 -28.51 -5.51 -2.11
C TYR A 519 -28.27 -6.02 -0.68
N LEU A 520 -28.72 -5.25 0.33
CA LEU A 520 -28.57 -5.63 1.74
C LEU A 520 -29.54 -6.74 2.19
N MET A 521 -30.71 -6.87 1.55
CA MET A 521 -31.61 -8.00 1.82
C MET A 521 -31.06 -9.29 1.20
N ASP A 522 -30.65 -9.23 -0.06
CA ASP A 522 -30.18 -10.38 -0.83
C ASP A 522 -28.81 -10.88 -0.34
N GLY A 523 -27.94 -9.96 0.10
CA GLY A 523 -26.60 -10.28 0.59
C GLY A 523 -26.49 -10.60 2.08
N GLY A 524 -27.57 -10.44 2.86
CA GLY A 524 -27.53 -10.58 4.33
C GLY A 524 -26.99 -11.93 4.81
N GLN A 525 -27.47 -13.02 4.20
CA GLN A 525 -27.00 -14.37 4.53
C GLN A 525 -25.55 -14.60 4.12
N VAL A 526 -25.11 -14.01 3.00
CA VAL A 526 -23.73 -14.13 2.53
C VAL A 526 -22.78 -13.39 3.45
N PHE A 527 -23.14 -12.17 3.85
CA PHE A 527 -22.36 -11.39 4.81
C PHE A 527 -22.26 -12.08 6.17
N GLU A 528 -23.38 -12.55 6.73
CA GLU A 528 -23.43 -13.30 7.99
C GLU A 528 -22.53 -14.55 7.96
N GLU A 529 -22.59 -15.32 6.87
CA GLU A 529 -21.77 -16.51 6.74
C GLU A 529 -20.27 -16.20 6.70
N ILE A 530 -19.85 -15.15 6.00
CA ILE A 530 -18.44 -14.75 5.93
C ILE A 530 -18.01 -14.10 7.25
N LEU A 531 -18.90 -13.35 7.90
CA LEU A 531 -18.64 -12.71 9.18
C LEU A 531 -18.25 -13.73 10.24
N PHE A 532 -18.94 -14.88 10.28
CA PHE A 532 -18.72 -15.88 11.31
C PHE A 532 -17.85 -17.07 10.89
N ASN A 533 -17.82 -17.46 9.60
CA ASN A 533 -17.02 -18.61 9.17
C ASN A 533 -15.59 -18.27 8.73
N ASP A 534 -15.29 -17.03 8.34
CA ASP A 534 -13.92 -16.58 8.12
C ASP A 534 -13.34 -16.02 9.42
N SER A 535 -13.01 -16.91 10.35
CA SER A 535 -12.53 -16.60 11.71
C SER A 535 -11.51 -17.64 12.14
N GLN A 536 -10.38 -17.19 12.71
CA GLN A 536 -9.32 -18.09 13.17
C GLN A 536 -9.84 -19.07 14.23
N LEU A 537 -10.63 -18.58 15.19
CA LEU A 537 -11.22 -19.43 16.24
C LEU A 537 -12.13 -20.52 15.67
N ILE A 538 -12.87 -20.22 14.60
CA ILE A 538 -13.71 -21.21 13.92
C ILE A 538 -12.89 -22.20 13.12
N PHE A 539 -11.80 -21.76 12.50
CA PHE A 539 -10.86 -22.64 11.82
C PHE A 539 -10.21 -23.61 12.80
N ASP A 540 -9.69 -23.11 13.93
CA ASP A 540 -9.05 -23.93 14.96
C ASP A 540 -10.04 -24.96 15.53
N ALA A 541 -11.26 -24.54 15.85
CA ALA A 541 -12.31 -25.44 16.34
C ALA A 541 -12.70 -26.51 15.32
N LYS A 542 -12.72 -26.18 14.02
CA LYS A 542 -12.99 -27.15 12.95
C LYS A 542 -11.83 -28.13 12.79
N GLU A 543 -10.58 -27.66 12.72
CA GLU A 543 -9.40 -28.52 12.62
C GLU A 543 -9.32 -29.52 13.79
N GLU A 544 -9.62 -29.08 15.03
CA GLU A 544 -9.65 -29.97 16.20
C GLU A 544 -10.74 -31.05 16.12
N THR A 545 -11.90 -30.71 15.56
CA THR A 545 -13.07 -31.62 15.52
C THR A 545 -13.07 -32.55 14.32
N SER A 546 -12.47 -32.14 13.20
CA SER A 546 -12.53 -32.88 11.93
C SER A 546 -11.26 -33.64 11.56
N LYS A 547 -10.22 -33.68 12.42
CA LYS A 547 -9.00 -34.52 12.29
C LYS A 547 -8.60 -34.79 10.83
N ASP A 548 -8.20 -33.73 10.13
CA ASP A 548 -7.65 -33.75 8.76
C ASP A 548 -8.66 -33.66 7.59
N GLU A 549 -9.98 -33.57 7.82
CA GLU A 549 -10.97 -33.33 6.73
C GLU A 549 -11.24 -31.84 6.43
N PHE A 550 -10.81 -30.92 7.29
CA PHE A 550 -11.07 -29.49 7.12
C PHE A 550 -9.80 -28.76 6.66
N GLU A 551 -9.88 -28.14 5.49
CA GLU A 551 -8.80 -27.33 4.93
C GLU A 551 -9.18 -25.85 4.90
N ILE A 552 -8.43 -25.02 5.62
CA ILE A 552 -8.66 -23.58 5.73
C ILE A 552 -8.69 -22.89 4.35
N VAL A 553 -7.80 -23.30 3.45
CA VAL A 553 -7.70 -22.71 2.10
C VAL A 553 -8.92 -23.06 1.26
N GLU A 554 -9.40 -24.31 1.30
CA GLU A 554 -10.63 -24.72 0.62
C GLU A 554 -11.85 -23.99 1.15
N GLU A 555 -11.96 -23.80 2.47
CA GLU A 555 -13.05 -23.03 3.06
C GLU A 555 -13.01 -21.56 2.61
N LYS A 556 -11.82 -20.95 2.56
CA LYS A 556 -11.66 -19.59 2.03
C LYS A 556 -12.04 -19.51 0.54
N PHE A 557 -11.74 -20.52 -0.26
CA PHE A 557 -12.21 -20.61 -1.64
C PHE A 557 -13.74 -20.73 -1.73
N ARG A 558 -14.37 -21.56 -0.89
CA ARG A 558 -15.82 -21.73 -0.82
C ARG A 558 -16.52 -20.41 -0.49
N LEU A 559 -16.01 -19.68 0.50
CA LEU A 559 -16.52 -18.36 0.89
C LEU A 559 -16.35 -17.32 -0.24
N ASN A 560 -15.17 -17.27 -0.88
CA ASN A 560 -14.92 -16.38 -2.02
C ASN A 560 -15.85 -16.67 -3.21
N LYS A 561 -16.12 -17.95 -3.49
CA LYS A 561 -17.07 -18.35 -4.52
C LYS A 561 -18.47 -17.83 -4.20
N ARG A 562 -18.91 -17.92 -2.94
CA ARG A 562 -20.21 -17.41 -2.51
C ARG A 562 -20.33 -15.88 -2.65
N VAL A 563 -19.26 -15.14 -2.32
CA VAL A 563 -19.17 -13.70 -2.61
C VAL A 563 -19.30 -13.44 -4.11
N SER A 564 -18.54 -14.16 -4.92
CA SER A 564 -18.52 -13.99 -6.37
C SER A 564 -19.88 -14.27 -7.00
N ASP A 565 -20.57 -15.33 -6.57
CA ASP A 565 -21.91 -15.68 -7.05
C ASP A 565 -22.93 -14.59 -6.69
N PHE A 566 -22.87 -14.06 -5.46
CA PHE A 566 -23.71 -12.93 -5.04
C PHE A 566 -23.43 -11.66 -5.86
N GLN A 567 -22.16 -11.26 -5.99
CA GLN A 567 -21.76 -10.07 -6.74
C GLN A 567 -22.15 -10.18 -8.23
N ASN A 568 -21.97 -11.35 -8.84
CA ASN A 568 -22.37 -11.59 -10.22
C ASN A 568 -23.87 -11.39 -10.46
N ASN A 569 -24.72 -11.66 -9.47
CA ASN A 569 -26.16 -11.46 -9.59
C ASN A 569 -26.57 -9.98 -9.49
N HIS A 570 -25.78 -9.13 -8.81
CA HIS A 570 -26.10 -7.72 -8.60
C HIS A 570 -25.37 -6.74 -9.54
N PHE A 571 -24.22 -7.13 -10.11
CA PHE A 571 -23.42 -6.27 -11.00
C PHE A 571 -23.55 -6.62 -12.49
N LYS A 572 -24.34 -7.64 -12.86
CA LYS A 572 -24.60 -8.02 -14.27
C LYS A 572 -25.80 -7.31 -14.93
N ASN A 573 -26.34 -6.24 -14.34
CA ASN A 573 -27.42 -5.45 -14.92
C ASN A 573 -26.99 -4.02 -15.23
#